data_AF-A0A2M6ZN04-F1
#
_entry.id   AF-A0A2M6ZN04-F1
#
_cell.length_a   1.000
_cell.length_b   1.000
_cell.length_c   1.000
_cell.angle_alpha   90.00
_cell.angle_beta   90.00
_cell.angle_gamma   90.00
#
_symmetry.space_group_name_H-M   'P 1'
#
loop_
_entity.id
_entity.type
_entity.pdbx_description
1 polymer ?
#
loop_
_entity_poly.entity_id
_entity_poly.type
_entity_poly.pdbx_seq_one_letter_code
_entity_poly.pdbx_strand_id
1 'polypeptide(L)'
;MDKPHLLFWLNLLGYKLLGVSEWSARVPTLLITVGEVWLTYLIGRRLVGQLAAWLGGFILLTCIGFFVLHLQILTDHLITLSLLAALYGLLRWEAQPGFRWTALFFLALVAGFLSKGFIGLVFPGSIGLLYAWGRRDRRLLRLFFSPLGLTLAAALLALWGVVTELANPGFLQFQIVNEQLMRFLGRRTPPDVNSFTLAGFYVFLGIWLMPWTFILPDALYRFWQATRPGREVGAAGRLLLIWAAFILAFFTLSSSRIEYYSLPALPALALILGWRLKRYLDTPKDRLIPWTLLALGLLGLSLLVLLPHLEQICVANRREFCGMVSLIAPLARQATWFIPAVALTGILAARLRRPRLTVAAYGVLAVAIAWFTFKTMVVLTPLMCDQVAGEYILRVASPQDLLIMGPIEEFEYGASLEFYARRHILMVKGPGGLPQFPYPAPPASDYIITPERLKELWQGPRKVFLLLDHATPPEPFLQDATAVLTLPGKRLLVNHP
;
A
#
# COMPACT_ATOMS: atom_id res chain seq x y z
N MET A 1 -10.72 14.38 10.25
CA MET A 1 -9.76 13.34 9.80
C MET A 1 -10.31 11.98 10.22
N ASP A 2 -10.27 10.98 9.34
CA ASP A 2 -10.78 9.61 9.56
C ASP A 2 -9.71 8.63 10.07
N LYS A 3 -8.44 9.06 10.07
CA LYS A 3 -7.29 8.27 10.53
C LYS A 3 -6.62 8.90 11.74
N PRO A 4 -6.02 8.09 12.62
CA PRO A 4 -5.09 8.57 13.63
C PRO A 4 -3.86 9.25 13.01
N HIS A 5 -3.19 10.09 13.79
CA HIS A 5 -2.39 11.20 13.23
C HIS A 5 -0.91 10.88 12.93
N LEU A 6 -0.42 9.67 13.23
CA LEU A 6 1.04 9.40 13.26
C LEU A 6 1.72 9.63 11.90
N LEU A 7 1.15 9.12 10.80
CA LEU A 7 1.73 9.33 9.47
C LEU A 7 1.77 10.81 9.10
N PHE A 8 0.71 11.55 9.41
CA PHE A 8 0.63 12.99 9.14
C PHE A 8 1.67 13.76 9.93
N TRP A 9 1.88 13.43 11.22
CA TRP A 9 2.94 14.04 12.02
C TRP A 9 4.33 13.77 11.47
N LEU A 10 4.60 12.54 11.00
CA LEU A 10 5.88 12.21 10.37
C LEU A 10 6.08 12.97 9.05
N ASN A 11 5.03 13.09 8.23
CA ASN A 11 5.08 13.86 6.98
C ASN A 11 5.29 15.36 7.24
N LEU A 12 4.58 15.92 8.22
CA LEU A 12 4.76 17.32 8.66
C LEU A 12 6.17 17.56 9.19
N LEU A 13 6.75 16.62 9.93
CA LEU A 13 8.14 16.71 10.37
C LEU A 13 9.09 16.71 9.16
N GLY A 14 8.86 15.84 8.17
CA GLY A 14 9.59 15.84 6.90
C GLY A 14 9.53 17.19 6.20
N TYR A 15 8.34 17.79 6.11
CA TYR A 15 8.17 19.13 5.52
C TYR A 15 8.86 20.23 6.31
N LYS A 16 8.83 20.19 7.65
CA LYS A 16 9.52 21.18 8.49
C LYS A 16 11.04 21.12 8.32
N LEU A 17 11.60 19.92 8.14
CA LEU A 17 13.05 19.73 8.04
C LEU A 17 13.60 19.93 6.63
N LEU A 18 12.83 19.58 5.59
CA LEU A 18 13.32 19.49 4.21
C LEU A 18 12.56 20.39 3.22
N GLY A 19 11.56 21.14 3.70
CA GLY A 19 10.64 21.92 2.85
C GLY A 19 9.52 21.09 2.24
N VAL A 20 8.51 21.74 1.65
CA VAL A 20 7.38 21.07 1.01
C VAL A 20 7.76 20.65 -0.42
N SER A 21 7.85 19.34 -0.65
CA SER A 21 8.19 18.72 -1.92
C SER A 21 7.69 17.28 -1.97
N GLU A 22 7.62 16.68 -3.17
CA GLU A 22 7.28 15.26 -3.32
C GLU A 22 8.27 14.35 -2.57
N TRP A 23 9.55 14.71 -2.61
CA TRP A 23 10.62 13.96 -1.97
C TRP A 23 10.45 13.95 -0.45
N SER A 24 10.31 15.13 0.16
CA SER A 24 10.15 15.27 1.61
C SER A 24 8.88 14.61 2.14
N ALA A 25 7.80 14.58 1.34
CA ALA A 25 6.56 13.85 1.67
C ALA A 25 6.79 12.33 1.79
N ARG A 26 7.76 11.78 1.06
CA ARG A 26 8.04 10.34 0.95
C ARG A 26 9.13 9.87 1.90
N VAL A 27 9.91 10.78 2.50
CA VAL A 27 10.99 10.43 3.45
C VAL A 27 10.48 9.56 4.60
N PRO A 28 9.36 9.86 5.27
CA PRO A 28 8.81 8.97 6.29
C PRO A 28 8.52 7.56 5.79
N THR A 29 7.83 7.45 4.65
CA THR A 29 7.53 6.15 4.02
C THR A 29 8.81 5.37 3.70
N LEU A 30 9.84 6.04 3.17
CA LEU A 30 11.13 5.41 2.89
C LEU A 30 11.79 4.84 4.16
N LEU A 31 11.80 5.61 5.26
CA LEU A 31 12.33 5.16 6.54
C LEU A 31 11.53 3.99 7.10
N ILE A 32 10.21 4.00 6.92
CA ILE A 32 9.33 2.90 7.29
C ILE A 32 9.70 1.64 6.51
N THR A 33 9.83 1.71 5.18
CA THR A 33 10.23 0.58 4.33
C THR A 33 11.57 0.00 4.75
N VAL A 34 12.57 0.84 5.03
CA VAL A 34 13.87 0.38 5.54
C VAL A 34 13.71 -0.34 6.86
N GLY A 35 12.91 0.21 7.78
CA GLY A 35 12.60 -0.42 9.06
C GLY A 35 11.90 -1.77 8.91
N GLU A 36 10.97 -1.89 7.97
CA GLU A 36 10.22 -3.12 7.71
C GLU A 36 11.13 -4.23 7.19
N VAL A 37 11.94 -3.93 6.17
CA VAL A 37 12.88 -4.90 5.59
C VAL A 37 13.93 -5.31 6.63
N TRP A 38 14.42 -4.35 7.40
CA TRP A 38 15.40 -4.61 8.46
C TRP A 38 14.83 -5.51 9.56
N LEU A 39 13.64 -5.19 10.09
CA LEU A 39 13.00 -6.02 11.12
C LEU A 39 12.60 -7.39 10.57
N THR A 40 12.17 -7.48 9.31
CA THR A 40 11.92 -8.75 8.62
C THR A 40 13.17 -9.61 8.60
N TYR A 41 14.32 -9.05 8.21
CA TYR A 41 15.61 -9.73 8.26
C TYR A 41 15.98 -10.15 9.69
N LEU A 42 15.82 -9.27 10.69
CA LEU A 42 16.19 -9.58 12.07
C LEU A 42 15.32 -10.65 12.72
N ILE A 43 14.03 -10.70 12.39
CA ILE A 43 13.10 -11.78 12.78
C ILE A 43 13.49 -13.06 12.04
N GLY A 44 13.65 -12.99 10.72
CA GLY A 44 14.07 -14.12 9.89
C GLY A 44 15.37 -14.75 10.38
N ARG A 45 16.37 -13.95 10.73
CA ARG A 45 17.69 -14.45 11.18
C ARG A 45 17.57 -15.32 12.43
N ARG A 46 16.59 -15.05 13.28
CA ARG A 46 16.28 -15.85 14.48
C ARG A 46 15.48 -17.10 14.17
N LEU A 47 14.53 -17.02 13.25
CA LEU A 47 13.56 -18.09 13.02
C LEU A 47 13.97 -19.09 11.94
N VAL A 48 14.63 -18.64 10.88
CA VAL A 48 14.92 -19.44 9.68
C VAL A 48 16.39 -19.41 9.26
N GLY A 49 17.24 -18.69 9.99
CA GLY A 49 18.67 -18.54 9.73
C GLY A 49 19.02 -17.39 8.79
N GLN A 50 20.31 -17.04 8.73
CA GLN A 50 20.79 -15.80 8.11
C GLN A 50 20.53 -15.72 6.59
N LEU A 51 20.89 -16.75 5.83
CA LEU A 51 20.72 -16.73 4.37
C LEU A 51 19.23 -16.73 3.97
N ALA A 52 18.40 -17.52 4.64
CA ALA A 52 16.95 -17.54 4.41
C ALA A 52 16.31 -16.18 4.74
N ALA A 53 16.78 -15.52 5.80
CA ALA A 53 16.32 -14.18 6.16
C ALA A 53 16.73 -13.12 5.14
N TRP A 54 17.96 -13.18 4.64
CA TRP A 54 18.44 -12.27 3.59
C TRP A 54 17.63 -12.45 2.30
N LEU A 55 17.40 -13.70 1.88
CA LEU A 55 16.54 -14.02 0.74
C LEU A 55 15.10 -13.54 0.98
N GLY A 56 14.57 -13.68 2.18
CA GLY A 56 13.24 -13.19 2.53
C GLY A 56 13.13 -11.66 2.47
N GLY A 57 14.15 -10.92 2.93
CA GLY A 57 14.20 -9.46 2.78
C GLY A 57 14.28 -9.04 1.30
N PHE A 58 15.07 -9.74 0.50
CA PHE A 58 15.14 -9.51 -0.96
C PHE A 58 13.79 -9.80 -1.64
N ILE A 59 13.13 -10.90 -1.30
CA ILE A 59 11.81 -11.26 -1.82
C ILE A 59 10.76 -10.21 -1.44
N LEU A 60 10.80 -9.72 -0.19
CA LEU A 60 9.90 -8.65 0.26
C LEU A 60 10.09 -7.39 -0.57
N LEU A 61 11.33 -6.95 -0.78
CA LEU A 61 11.64 -5.76 -1.59
C LEU A 61 11.27 -5.88 -3.08
N THR A 62 11.24 -7.10 -3.60
CA THR A 62 11.07 -7.36 -5.04
C THR A 62 9.73 -7.99 -5.39
N CYS A 63 8.84 -8.20 -4.43
CA CYS A 63 7.46 -8.55 -4.75
C CYS A 63 6.69 -7.28 -5.17
N ILE A 64 5.87 -7.41 -6.22
CA ILE A 64 5.20 -6.26 -6.86
C ILE A 64 4.43 -5.42 -5.83
N GLY A 65 3.69 -6.08 -4.93
CA GLY A 65 2.82 -5.36 -3.99
C GLY A 65 3.60 -4.54 -2.99
N PHE A 66 4.61 -5.11 -2.35
CA PHE A 66 5.43 -4.35 -1.40
C PHE A 66 6.15 -3.20 -2.11
N PHE A 67 6.70 -3.44 -3.30
CA PHE A 67 7.39 -2.41 -4.07
C PHE A 67 6.45 -1.25 -4.46
N VAL A 68 5.33 -1.53 -5.12
CA VAL A 68 4.40 -0.50 -5.62
C VAL A 68 3.70 0.24 -4.48
N LEU A 69 3.23 -0.48 -3.46
CA LEU A 69 2.52 0.16 -2.35
C LEU A 69 3.43 1.11 -1.58
N HIS A 70 4.74 0.83 -1.49
CA HIS A 70 5.71 1.73 -0.86
C HIS A 70 6.12 2.93 -1.73
N LEU A 71 5.73 2.94 -3.01
CA LEU A 71 5.73 4.16 -3.82
C LEU A 71 4.51 5.05 -3.54
N GLN A 72 3.62 4.64 -2.62
CA GLN A 72 2.46 5.42 -2.20
C GLN A 72 2.56 5.78 -0.72
N ILE A 73 1.97 6.91 -0.33
CA ILE A 73 1.91 7.36 1.06
C ILE A 73 0.67 6.72 1.70
N LEU A 74 0.86 5.56 2.34
CA LEU A 74 -0.22 4.77 2.97
C LEU A 74 0.05 4.58 4.47
N THR A 75 -1.03 4.54 5.25
CA THR A 75 -0.96 4.22 6.70
C THR A 75 -0.66 2.74 6.98
N ASP A 76 -0.90 1.87 6.00
CA ASP A 76 -0.67 0.41 6.08
C ASP A 76 0.81 0.04 6.31
N HIS A 77 1.74 0.87 5.82
CA HIS A 77 3.18 0.70 6.06
C HIS A 77 3.49 0.82 7.55
N LEU A 78 2.99 1.86 8.22
CA LEU A 78 3.18 2.00 9.66
C LEU A 78 2.58 0.85 10.47
N ILE A 79 1.46 0.27 10.01
CA ILE A 79 0.88 -0.91 10.65
C ILE A 79 1.81 -2.12 10.51
N THR A 80 2.37 -2.33 9.32
CA THR A 80 3.29 -3.43 9.04
C THR A 80 4.59 -3.28 9.84
N LEU A 81 5.19 -2.09 9.88
CA LEU A 81 6.35 -1.79 10.72
C LEU A 81 6.06 -1.99 12.21
N SER A 82 4.92 -1.52 12.70
CA SER A 82 4.52 -1.65 14.11
C SER A 82 4.31 -3.12 14.48
N LEU A 83 3.67 -3.90 13.61
CA LEU A 83 3.53 -5.34 13.79
C LEU A 83 4.91 -6.03 13.85
N LEU A 84 5.80 -5.71 12.91
CA LEU A 84 7.18 -6.21 12.89
C LEU A 84 7.94 -5.85 14.18
N ALA A 85 7.86 -4.61 14.64
CA ALA A 85 8.53 -4.14 15.85
C ALA A 85 7.98 -4.85 17.11
N ALA A 86 6.67 -5.05 17.18
CA ALA A 86 6.03 -5.79 18.25
C ALA A 86 6.44 -7.27 18.27
N LEU A 87 6.37 -7.97 17.12
CA LEU A 87 6.79 -9.36 17.03
C LEU A 87 8.29 -9.55 17.28
N TYR A 88 9.11 -8.59 16.86
CA TYR A 88 10.52 -8.55 17.22
C TYR A 88 10.70 -8.40 18.73
N GLY A 89 10.02 -7.43 19.35
CA GLY A 89 10.01 -7.24 20.81
C GLY A 89 9.59 -8.49 21.56
N LEU A 90 8.53 -9.17 21.12
CA LEU A 90 8.07 -10.45 21.65
C LEU A 90 9.17 -11.52 21.61
N LEU A 91 9.81 -11.75 20.46
CA LEU A 91 10.87 -12.75 20.30
C LEU A 91 12.12 -12.41 21.15
N ARG A 92 12.44 -11.12 21.28
CA ARG A 92 13.53 -10.67 22.15
C ARG A 92 13.22 -10.87 23.62
N TRP A 93 11.99 -10.57 24.02
CA TRP A 93 11.51 -10.76 25.37
C TRP A 93 11.45 -12.25 25.74
N GLU A 94 11.04 -13.14 24.81
CA GLU A 94 11.08 -14.59 25.02
C GLU A 94 12.50 -15.08 25.34
N ALA A 95 13.50 -14.60 24.58
CA ALA A 95 14.90 -14.97 24.78
C ALA A 95 15.50 -14.35 26.05
N GLN A 96 15.18 -13.09 26.33
CA GLN A 96 15.73 -12.30 27.43
C GLN A 96 14.65 -11.35 27.97
N PRO A 97 13.81 -11.79 28.93
CA PRO A 97 12.75 -10.95 29.49
C PRO A 97 13.31 -9.68 30.12
N GLY A 98 12.67 -8.53 29.86
CA GLY A 98 13.09 -7.26 30.45
C GLY A 98 12.32 -6.05 29.93
N PHE A 99 12.38 -4.95 30.68
CA PHE A 99 11.60 -3.74 30.39
C PHE A 99 11.88 -3.17 29.00
N ARG A 100 13.11 -3.23 28.50
CA ARG A 100 13.45 -2.76 27.14
C ARG A 100 12.56 -3.39 26.06
N TRP A 101 12.36 -4.70 26.11
CA TRP A 101 11.57 -5.42 25.10
C TRP A 101 10.07 -5.33 25.38
N THR A 102 9.68 -5.20 26.64
CA THR A 102 8.31 -4.83 27.03
C THR A 102 7.95 -3.46 26.46
N ALA A 103 8.78 -2.43 26.68
CA ALA A 103 8.58 -1.10 26.14
C ALA A 103 8.53 -1.12 24.61
N LEU A 104 9.45 -1.82 23.93
CA LEU A 104 9.40 -1.95 22.47
C LEU A 104 8.08 -2.56 21.99
N PHE A 105 7.61 -3.63 22.63
CA PHE A 105 6.33 -4.26 22.30
C PHE A 105 5.18 -3.26 22.44
N PHE A 106 5.00 -2.64 23.61
CA PHE A 106 3.88 -1.73 23.86
C PHE A 106 3.96 -0.42 23.08
N LEU A 107 5.16 0.15 22.87
CA LEU A 107 5.33 1.33 22.01
C LEU A 107 4.97 1.02 20.55
N ALA A 108 5.28 -0.18 20.07
CA ALA A 108 4.88 -0.61 18.74
C ALA A 108 3.35 -0.78 18.64
N LEU A 109 2.69 -1.32 19.68
CA LEU A 109 1.23 -1.36 19.75
C LEU A 109 0.62 0.06 19.67
N VAL A 110 1.14 1.00 20.46
CA VAL A 110 0.71 2.41 20.46
C VAL A 110 0.91 3.03 19.07
N ALA A 111 2.08 2.85 18.46
CA ALA A 111 2.37 3.36 17.13
C ALA A 111 1.43 2.78 16.06
N GLY A 112 1.13 1.49 16.15
CA GLY A 112 0.14 0.83 15.29
C GLY A 112 -1.25 1.44 15.46
N PHE A 113 -1.69 1.65 16.70
CA PHE A 113 -2.96 2.31 16.96
C PHE A 113 -3.01 3.74 16.42
N LEU A 114 -1.95 4.53 16.66
CA LEU A 114 -1.85 5.91 16.17
C LEU A 114 -1.61 6.01 14.65
N SER A 115 -1.46 4.89 13.94
CA SER A 115 -1.48 4.85 12.48
C SER A 115 -2.88 4.56 11.91
N LYS A 116 -3.51 3.45 12.32
CA LYS A 116 -4.74 2.94 11.68
C LYS A 116 -5.79 2.40 12.64
N GLY A 117 -5.64 2.66 13.94
CA GLY A 117 -6.61 2.25 14.96
C GLY A 117 -6.44 0.82 15.45
N PHE A 118 -7.55 0.14 15.78
CA PHE A 118 -7.52 -1.08 16.59
C PHE A 118 -6.76 -2.24 15.95
N ILE A 119 -6.66 -2.31 14.62
CA ILE A 119 -5.88 -3.35 13.94
C ILE A 119 -4.40 -3.33 14.36
N GLY A 120 -3.85 -2.15 14.69
CA GLY A 120 -2.49 -1.99 15.19
C GLY A 120 -2.26 -2.63 16.57
N LEU A 121 -3.32 -2.86 17.36
CA LEU A 121 -3.28 -3.58 18.62
C LEU A 121 -3.64 -5.07 18.43
N VAL A 122 -4.72 -5.33 17.69
CA VAL A 122 -5.30 -6.65 17.48
C VAL A 122 -4.32 -7.59 16.78
N PHE A 123 -3.61 -7.11 15.76
CA PHE A 123 -2.68 -7.94 14.98
C PHE A 123 -1.51 -8.46 15.85
N PRO A 124 -0.64 -7.60 16.42
CA PRO A 124 0.48 -8.08 17.22
C PRO A 124 0.01 -8.82 18.49
N GLY A 125 -1.08 -8.36 19.13
CA GLY A 125 -1.65 -9.00 20.31
C GLY A 125 -2.12 -10.43 20.04
N SER A 126 -2.97 -10.62 19.04
CA SER A 126 -3.55 -11.93 18.73
C SER A 126 -2.52 -12.89 18.16
N ILE A 127 -1.66 -12.43 17.25
CA ILE A 127 -0.58 -13.27 16.70
C ILE A 127 0.36 -13.72 17.81
N GLY A 128 0.73 -12.81 18.71
CA GLY A 128 1.60 -13.11 19.85
C GLY A 128 0.97 -14.07 20.86
N LEU A 129 -0.33 -13.91 21.17
CA LEU A 129 -1.06 -14.81 22.07
C LEU A 129 -1.25 -16.21 21.46
N LEU A 130 -1.61 -16.30 20.18
CA LEU A 130 -1.69 -17.58 19.45
C LEU A 130 -0.32 -18.26 19.39
N TYR A 131 0.75 -17.50 19.19
CA TYR A 131 2.11 -18.00 19.27
C TYR A 131 2.44 -18.56 20.66
N ALA A 132 2.15 -17.81 21.73
CA ALA A 132 2.36 -18.26 23.10
C ALA A 132 1.60 -19.54 23.43
N TRP A 133 0.35 -19.62 22.99
CA TRP A 133 -0.48 -20.82 23.11
C TRP A 133 0.12 -22.01 22.35
N GLY A 134 0.54 -21.82 21.10
CA GLY A 134 1.18 -22.85 20.29
C GLY A 134 2.56 -23.30 20.81
N ARG A 135 3.30 -22.41 21.49
CA ARG A 135 4.54 -22.71 22.20
C ARG A 135 4.32 -23.44 23.52
N ARG A 136 3.10 -23.39 24.07
CA ARG A 136 2.75 -23.82 25.43
C ARG A 136 3.58 -23.14 26.52
N ASP A 137 4.09 -21.95 26.24
CA ASP A 137 4.89 -21.18 27.20
C ASP A 137 4.05 -20.07 27.83
N ARG A 138 3.52 -20.36 29.02
CA ARG A 138 2.72 -19.40 29.81
C ARG A 138 3.53 -18.19 30.25
N ARG A 139 4.87 -18.24 30.24
CA ARG A 139 5.70 -17.09 30.63
C ARG A 139 5.47 -15.91 29.70
N LEU A 140 5.18 -16.16 28.42
CA LEU A 140 4.89 -15.13 27.43
C LEU A 140 3.68 -14.28 27.80
N LEU A 141 2.71 -14.82 28.56
CA LEU A 141 1.56 -14.04 29.06
C LEU A 141 1.99 -12.88 29.96
N ARG A 142 3.14 -12.98 30.64
CA ARG A 142 3.68 -11.88 31.47
C ARG A 142 4.05 -10.64 30.65
N LEU A 143 4.33 -10.80 29.36
CA LEU A 143 4.53 -9.66 28.47
C LEU A 143 3.20 -8.94 28.21
N PHE A 144 2.17 -9.68 27.76
CA PHE A 144 0.86 -9.12 27.41
C PHE A 144 0.14 -8.48 28.60
N PHE A 145 0.31 -9.04 29.80
CA PHE A 145 -0.26 -8.54 31.05
C PHE A 145 0.76 -7.78 31.90
N SER A 146 1.83 -7.24 31.30
CA SER A 146 2.81 -6.45 32.04
C SER A 146 2.15 -5.14 32.52
N PRO A 147 2.08 -4.87 33.85
CA PRO A 147 1.47 -3.64 34.34
C PRO A 147 2.17 -2.40 33.81
N LEU A 148 3.50 -2.38 33.79
CA LEU A 148 4.28 -1.27 33.26
C LEU A 148 4.02 -1.03 31.77
N GLY A 149 3.90 -2.10 30.99
CA GLY A 149 3.60 -2.01 29.56
C GLY A 149 2.19 -1.50 29.28
N LEU A 150 1.21 -2.02 30.01
CA LEU A 150 -0.18 -1.58 29.94
C LEU A 150 -0.34 -0.11 30.36
N THR A 151 0.30 0.30 31.46
CA THR A 151 0.30 1.69 31.91
C THR A 151 0.96 2.61 30.88
N LEU A 152 2.08 2.21 30.28
CA LEU A 152 2.73 2.97 29.22
C LEU A 152 1.80 3.18 28.01
N ALA A 153 1.18 2.10 27.52
CA ALA A 153 0.28 2.19 26.38
C ALA A 153 -0.98 3.01 26.71
N ALA A 154 -1.59 2.78 27.88
CA ALA A 154 -2.75 3.51 28.33
C ALA A 154 -2.46 5.00 28.48
N ALA A 155 -1.33 5.38 29.09
CA ALA A 155 -0.95 6.78 29.26
C ALA A 155 -0.79 7.51 27.91
N LEU A 156 -0.11 6.90 26.95
CA LEU A 156 0.12 7.51 25.63
C LEU A 156 -1.18 7.61 24.80
N LEU A 157 -2.00 6.57 24.81
CA LEU A 157 -3.27 6.56 24.08
C LEU A 157 -4.31 7.49 24.73
N ALA A 158 -4.35 7.54 26.07
CA ALA A 158 -5.21 8.46 26.80
C ALA A 158 -4.79 9.90 26.55
N LEU A 159 -3.48 10.22 26.60
CA LEU A 159 -2.98 11.56 26.30
C LEU A 159 -3.40 12.00 24.89
N TRP A 160 -3.18 11.14 23.89
CA TRP A 160 -3.61 11.44 22.53
C TRP A 160 -5.12 11.64 22.43
N GLY A 161 -5.91 10.71 22.98
CA GLY A 161 -7.36 10.75 22.87
C GLY A 161 -8.00 11.92 23.60
N VAL A 162 -7.52 12.27 24.80
CA VAL A 162 -8.00 13.43 25.56
C VAL A 162 -7.67 14.72 24.81
N VAL A 163 -6.44 14.88 24.32
CA VAL A 163 -6.05 16.11 23.62
C VAL A 163 -6.83 16.29 22.32
N THR A 164 -7.06 15.22 21.54
CA THR A 164 -7.81 15.32 20.29
C THR A 164 -9.30 15.58 20.51
N GLU A 165 -9.90 14.97 21.54
CA GLU A 165 -11.30 15.21 21.91
C GLU A 165 -11.52 16.63 22.43
N LEU A 166 -10.62 17.16 23.27
CA LEU A 166 -10.71 18.53 23.75
C LEU A 166 -10.59 19.55 22.62
N ALA A 167 -9.73 19.27 21.63
CA ALA A 167 -9.58 20.13 20.46
C ALA A 167 -10.75 19.99 19.46
N ASN A 168 -11.38 18.81 19.39
CA ASN A 168 -12.43 18.48 18.42
C ASN A 168 -13.50 17.61 19.10
N PRO A 169 -14.49 18.21 19.80
CA PRO A 169 -15.53 17.44 20.47
C PRO A 169 -16.28 16.50 19.52
N GLY A 170 -16.47 15.23 19.93
CA GLY A 170 -17.07 14.17 19.12
C GLY A 170 -16.06 13.37 18.27
N PHE A 171 -14.78 13.75 18.26
CA PHE A 171 -13.74 13.06 17.49
C PHE A 171 -13.60 11.60 17.88
N LEU A 172 -13.56 11.26 19.18
CA LEU A 172 -13.41 9.88 19.63
C LEU A 172 -14.60 9.02 19.26
N GLN A 173 -15.82 9.56 19.34
CA GLN A 173 -17.02 8.84 18.90
C GLN A 173 -16.92 8.50 17.41
N PHE A 174 -16.55 9.47 16.58
CA PHE A 174 -16.33 9.25 15.16
C PHE A 174 -15.19 8.23 14.91
N GLN A 175 -14.04 8.45 15.52
CA GLN A 175 -12.83 7.68 15.25
C GLN A 175 -12.88 6.25 15.78
N ILE A 176 -13.49 6.01 16.94
CA ILE A 176 -13.55 4.69 17.57
C ILE A 176 -14.79 3.92 17.10
N VAL A 177 -15.96 4.56 17.11
CA VAL A 177 -17.22 3.87 16.81
C VAL A 177 -17.42 3.77 15.30
N ASN A 178 -17.42 4.91 14.59
CA ASN A 178 -17.75 4.92 13.16
C ASN A 178 -16.61 4.30 12.33
N GLU A 179 -15.37 4.74 12.54
CA GLU A 179 -14.23 4.33 11.70
C GLU A 179 -13.66 2.93 12.01
N GLN A 180 -13.81 2.42 13.23
CA GLN A 180 -13.32 1.07 13.57
C GLN A 180 -14.45 0.05 13.61
N LEU A 181 -15.44 0.26 14.50
CA LEU A 181 -16.47 -0.74 14.75
C LEU A 181 -17.49 -0.81 13.59
N MET A 182 -18.10 0.32 13.24
CA MET A 182 -19.12 0.35 12.18
C MET A 182 -18.51 0.03 10.82
N ARG A 183 -17.29 0.50 10.54
CA ARG A 183 -16.53 0.10 9.35
C ARG A 183 -16.32 -1.40 9.26
N PHE A 184 -15.86 -2.06 10.32
CA PHE A 184 -15.67 -3.50 10.32
C PHE A 184 -16.98 -4.28 10.06
N LEU A 185 -18.10 -3.75 10.56
CA LEU A 185 -19.45 -4.30 10.37
C LEU A 185 -20.11 -3.91 9.04
N GLY A 186 -19.46 -3.08 8.21
CA GLY A 186 -20.01 -2.62 6.92
C GLY A 186 -21.15 -1.61 7.07
N ARG A 187 -21.21 -0.91 8.22
CA ARG A 187 -22.24 0.07 8.59
C ARG A 187 -21.68 1.47 8.80
N ARG A 188 -20.48 1.75 8.28
CA ARG A 188 -19.87 3.08 8.39
C ARG A 188 -20.75 4.11 7.70
N THR A 189 -20.91 5.27 8.34
CA THR A 189 -21.61 6.42 7.75
C THR A 189 -20.65 7.60 7.59
N PRO A 190 -20.52 8.17 6.38
CA PRO A 190 -21.05 7.68 5.11
C PRO A 190 -20.35 6.38 4.64
N PRO A 191 -21.00 5.57 3.78
CA PRO A 191 -20.38 4.38 3.18
C PRO A 191 -19.19 4.79 2.31
N ASP A 192 -18.04 4.12 2.45
CA ASP A 192 -16.79 4.55 1.79
C ASP A 192 -16.03 3.44 1.05
N VAL A 193 -16.45 2.17 1.10
CA VAL A 193 -15.67 1.06 0.52
C VAL A 193 -16.51 0.15 -0.36
N ASN A 194 -16.17 0.13 -1.66
CA ASN A 194 -16.47 -0.99 -2.55
C ASN A 194 -15.56 -2.15 -2.17
N SER A 195 -16.11 -3.10 -1.43
CA SER A 195 -15.34 -4.21 -0.91
C SER A 195 -15.04 -5.22 -2.02
N PHE A 196 -13.79 -5.66 -2.11
CA PHE A 196 -13.40 -6.71 -3.05
C PHE A 196 -14.12 -8.01 -2.74
N THR A 197 -14.41 -8.80 -3.78
CA THR A 197 -14.83 -10.19 -3.59
C THR A 197 -13.73 -10.98 -2.87
N LEU A 198 -14.10 -12.05 -2.16
CA LEU A 198 -13.13 -12.93 -1.50
C LEU A 198 -12.11 -13.49 -2.51
N ALA A 199 -12.58 -13.89 -3.69
CA ALA A 199 -11.72 -14.36 -4.77
C ALA A 199 -10.77 -13.24 -5.23
N GLY A 200 -11.28 -12.02 -5.43
CA GLY A 200 -10.47 -10.86 -5.77
C GLY A 200 -9.34 -10.59 -4.77
N PHE A 201 -9.63 -10.62 -3.48
CA PHE A 201 -8.63 -10.42 -2.42
C PHE A 201 -7.46 -11.42 -2.52
N TYR A 202 -7.74 -12.70 -2.72
CA TYR A 202 -6.70 -13.73 -2.84
C TYR A 202 -5.99 -13.71 -4.20
N VAL A 203 -6.67 -13.33 -5.28
CA VAL A 203 -6.03 -13.06 -6.58
C VAL A 203 -5.02 -11.93 -6.44
N PHE A 204 -5.41 -10.83 -5.77
CA PHE A 204 -4.50 -9.71 -5.53
C PHE A 204 -3.35 -10.06 -4.58
N LEU A 205 -3.56 -10.86 -3.53
CA LEU A 205 -2.44 -11.44 -2.75
C LEU A 205 -1.45 -12.16 -3.67
N GLY A 206 -1.96 -12.94 -4.63
CA GLY A 206 -1.15 -13.60 -5.63
C GLY A 206 -0.42 -12.63 -6.57
N ILE A 207 -1.05 -11.53 -6.97
CA ILE A 207 -0.40 -10.48 -7.78
C ILE A 207 0.67 -9.76 -6.96
N TRP A 208 0.40 -9.40 -5.71
CA TRP A 208 1.31 -8.72 -4.82
C TRP A 208 2.57 -9.52 -4.50
N LEU A 209 2.46 -10.85 -4.48
CA LEU A 209 3.60 -11.75 -4.31
C LEU A 209 4.34 -12.06 -5.60
N MET A 210 3.89 -11.63 -6.78
CA MET A 210 4.62 -11.88 -8.03
C MET A 210 6.06 -11.33 -7.94
N PRO A 211 7.05 -12.03 -8.51
CA PRO A 211 6.95 -13.32 -9.21
C PRO A 211 6.96 -14.58 -8.32
N TRP A 212 6.94 -14.43 -7.00
CA TRP A 212 7.19 -15.50 -6.04
C TRP A 212 5.98 -16.39 -5.76
N THR A 213 4.79 -15.98 -6.19
CA THR A 213 3.50 -16.63 -5.88
C THR A 213 3.46 -18.10 -6.27
N PHE A 214 4.04 -18.49 -7.40
CA PHE A 214 4.00 -19.89 -7.83
C PHE A 214 4.82 -20.84 -6.92
N ILE A 215 5.77 -20.30 -6.14
CA ILE A 215 6.53 -21.06 -5.14
C ILE A 215 5.74 -21.18 -3.82
N LEU A 216 4.79 -20.28 -3.58
CA LEU A 216 4.13 -20.11 -2.28
C LEU A 216 3.42 -21.38 -1.75
N PRO A 217 2.61 -22.11 -2.53
CA PRO A 217 1.91 -23.28 -1.99
C PRO A 217 2.85 -24.36 -1.44
N ASP A 218 3.93 -24.65 -2.18
CA ASP A 218 4.95 -25.63 -1.76
C ASP A 218 5.79 -25.10 -0.60
N ALA A 219 6.12 -23.80 -0.61
CA ALA A 219 6.82 -23.16 0.50
C ALA A 219 6.02 -23.29 1.80
N LEU A 220 4.72 -22.97 1.78
CA LEU A 220 3.83 -23.08 2.95
C LEU A 220 3.72 -24.52 3.45
N TYR A 221 3.48 -25.48 2.55
CA TYR A 221 3.33 -26.88 2.91
C TYR A 221 4.60 -27.46 3.56
N ARG A 222 5.77 -27.24 2.95
CA ARG A 222 7.04 -27.74 3.48
C ARG A 222 7.48 -27.00 4.73
N PHE A 223 7.22 -25.71 4.81
CA PHE A 223 7.53 -24.92 6.00
C PHE A 223 6.68 -25.39 7.19
N TRP A 224 5.38 -25.65 7.00
CA TRP A 224 4.53 -26.27 8.02
C TRP A 224 5.12 -27.58 8.54
N GLN A 225 5.60 -28.46 7.67
CA GLN A 225 6.29 -29.68 8.10
C GLN A 225 7.59 -29.39 8.87
N ALA A 226 8.37 -28.42 8.40
CA ALA A 226 9.65 -28.03 8.99
C ALA A 226 9.51 -27.36 10.37
N THR A 227 8.33 -26.85 10.71
CA THR A 227 8.02 -26.27 12.03
C THR A 227 7.43 -27.28 13.03
N ARG A 228 7.32 -28.57 12.67
CA ARG A 228 6.94 -29.61 13.64
C ARG A 228 8.02 -29.78 14.72
N PRO A 229 7.67 -30.25 15.93
CA PRO A 229 8.65 -30.48 16.99
C PRO A 229 9.79 -31.40 16.50
N GLY A 230 11.03 -31.05 16.81
CA GLY A 230 12.23 -31.81 16.40
C GLY A 230 12.64 -31.66 14.92
N ARG A 231 12.03 -30.74 14.16
CA ARG A 231 12.40 -30.46 12.76
C ARG A 231 13.25 -29.19 12.64
N GLU A 232 13.82 -29.00 11.44
CA GLU A 232 14.81 -27.96 11.07
C GLU A 232 14.50 -26.56 11.62
N VAL A 233 13.26 -26.08 11.48
CA VAL A 233 12.85 -24.73 11.88
C VAL A 233 12.27 -24.72 13.30
N GLY A 234 11.68 -25.85 13.72
CA GLY A 234 11.14 -26.03 15.06
C GLY A 234 9.90 -25.20 15.36
N ALA A 235 9.46 -25.24 16.62
CA ALA A 235 8.19 -24.65 17.05
C ALA A 235 8.17 -23.11 16.97
N ALA A 236 9.32 -22.45 17.10
CA ALA A 236 9.41 -20.99 17.02
C ALA A 236 9.06 -20.46 15.62
N GLY A 237 9.45 -21.18 14.56
CA GLY A 237 9.11 -20.77 13.19
C GLY A 237 7.61 -20.81 12.86
N ARG A 238 6.78 -21.50 13.67
CA ARG A 238 5.32 -21.47 13.52
C ARG A 238 4.75 -20.05 13.62
N LEU A 239 5.48 -19.12 14.25
CA LEU A 239 5.11 -17.71 14.29
C LEU A 239 4.82 -17.16 12.89
N LEU A 240 5.63 -17.50 11.87
CA LEU A 240 5.44 -16.98 10.51
C LEU A 240 4.13 -17.48 9.88
N LEU A 241 3.75 -18.73 10.15
CA LEU A 241 2.48 -19.30 9.68
C LEU A 241 1.29 -18.68 10.42
N ILE A 242 1.38 -18.56 11.75
CA ILE A 242 0.34 -17.92 12.58
C ILE A 242 0.13 -16.48 12.15
N TRP A 243 1.22 -15.74 11.94
CA TRP A 243 1.19 -14.35 11.50
C TRP A 243 0.49 -14.23 10.14
N ALA A 244 0.99 -14.90 9.10
CA ALA A 244 0.37 -14.79 7.77
C ALA A 244 -1.08 -15.25 7.79
N ALA A 245 -1.38 -16.39 8.44
CA ALA A 245 -2.73 -16.93 8.51
C ALA A 245 -3.69 -16.00 9.25
N PHE A 246 -3.26 -15.38 10.36
CA PHE A 246 -4.12 -14.48 11.14
C PHE A 246 -4.53 -13.25 10.34
N ILE A 247 -3.57 -12.58 9.69
CA ILE A 247 -3.85 -11.38 8.87
C ILE A 247 -4.81 -11.72 7.73
N LEU A 248 -4.53 -12.81 6.99
CA LEU A 248 -5.37 -13.23 5.87
C LEU A 248 -6.76 -13.68 6.34
N ALA A 249 -6.86 -14.42 7.45
CA ALA A 249 -8.15 -14.85 8.00
C ALA A 249 -8.98 -13.65 8.49
N PHE A 250 -8.35 -12.68 9.14
CA PHE A 250 -9.03 -11.47 9.60
C PHE A 250 -9.71 -10.72 8.45
N PHE A 251 -9.00 -10.50 7.34
CA PHE A 251 -9.58 -9.82 6.17
C PHE A 251 -10.50 -10.70 5.33
N THR A 252 -10.36 -12.03 5.40
CA THR A 252 -11.36 -12.97 4.87
C THR A 252 -12.70 -12.87 5.58
N LEU A 253 -12.71 -12.49 6.86
CA LEU A 253 -13.92 -12.29 7.67
C LEU A 253 -14.44 -10.84 7.64
N SER A 254 -13.60 -9.85 7.33
CA SER A 254 -13.96 -8.43 7.31
C SER A 254 -14.94 -8.09 6.18
N SER A 255 -16.02 -7.35 6.47
CA SER A 255 -16.95 -6.88 5.44
C SER A 255 -16.30 -5.84 4.51
N SER A 256 -15.50 -4.93 5.07
CA SER A 256 -14.69 -3.96 4.34
C SER A 256 -13.29 -4.52 4.05
N ARG A 257 -13.10 -5.08 2.85
CA ARG A 257 -11.82 -5.64 2.40
C ARG A 257 -11.39 -5.03 1.07
N ILE A 258 -10.10 -4.73 0.96
CA ILE A 258 -9.46 -4.19 -0.24
C ILE A 258 -8.12 -4.89 -0.48
N GLU A 259 -7.61 -4.78 -1.69
CA GLU A 259 -6.51 -5.57 -2.23
C GLU A 259 -5.20 -5.45 -1.44
N TYR A 260 -4.89 -4.26 -0.92
CA TYR A 260 -3.62 -3.99 -0.22
C TYR A 260 -3.65 -4.35 1.26
N TYR A 261 -4.79 -4.78 1.82
CA TYR A 261 -4.87 -5.27 3.21
C TYR A 261 -4.09 -6.55 3.48
N SER A 262 -3.59 -7.19 2.43
CA SER A 262 -2.63 -8.30 2.55
C SER A 262 -1.20 -7.85 2.89
N LEU A 263 -0.87 -6.55 2.81
CA LEU A 263 0.47 -6.01 3.02
C LEU A 263 1.12 -6.47 4.34
N PRO A 264 0.43 -6.45 5.51
CA PRO A 264 1.04 -6.87 6.77
C PRO A 264 1.36 -8.38 6.84
N ALA A 265 0.85 -9.20 5.92
CA ALA A 265 1.19 -10.63 5.82
C ALA A 265 2.45 -10.88 4.98
N LEU A 266 2.81 -9.97 4.07
CA LEU A 266 3.89 -10.17 3.10
C LEU A 266 5.25 -10.46 3.74
N PRO A 267 5.69 -9.79 4.84
CA PRO A 267 6.96 -10.11 5.49
C PRO A 267 7.08 -11.58 5.93
N ALA A 268 6.02 -12.14 6.51
CA ALA A 268 6.00 -13.54 6.95
C ALA A 268 6.08 -14.50 5.75
N LEU A 269 5.30 -14.22 4.70
CA LEU A 269 5.30 -15.02 3.47
C LEU A 269 6.66 -14.95 2.76
N ALA A 270 7.27 -13.77 2.72
CA ALA A 270 8.60 -13.55 2.14
C ALA A 270 9.68 -14.35 2.88
N LEU A 271 9.64 -14.39 4.23
CA LEU A 271 10.57 -15.22 5.01
C LEU A 271 10.39 -16.73 4.76
N ILE A 272 9.15 -17.20 4.60
CA ILE A 272 8.86 -18.60 4.25
C ILE A 272 9.39 -18.93 2.85
N LEU A 273 9.20 -18.03 1.89
CA LEU A 273 9.74 -18.16 0.53
C LEU A 273 11.28 -18.12 0.53
N GLY A 274 11.89 -17.24 1.33
CA GLY A 274 13.35 -17.14 1.49
C GLY A 274 13.95 -18.41 2.08
N TRP A 275 13.31 -19.00 3.09
CA TRP A 275 13.65 -20.33 3.59
C TRP A 275 13.54 -21.40 2.49
N ARG A 276 12.49 -21.34 1.68
CA ARG A 276 12.26 -22.31 0.62
C ARG A 276 13.34 -22.26 -0.48
N LEU A 277 13.78 -21.07 -0.87
CA LEU A 277 14.88 -20.88 -1.81
C LEU A 277 16.22 -21.31 -1.23
N LYS A 278 16.49 -21.00 0.05
CA LYS A 278 17.69 -21.50 0.75
C LYS A 278 17.74 -23.03 0.71
N ARG A 279 16.63 -23.71 0.98
CA ARG A 279 16.57 -25.18 0.92
C ARG A 279 16.79 -25.72 -0.50
N TYR A 280 16.36 -25.01 -1.54
CA TYR A 280 16.67 -25.36 -2.92
C TYR A 280 18.15 -25.20 -3.25
N LEU A 281 18.80 -24.15 -2.74
CA LEU A 281 20.25 -23.96 -2.88
C LEU A 281 21.04 -25.12 -2.25
N ASP A 282 20.63 -25.57 -1.07
CA ASP A 282 21.28 -26.69 -0.36
C ASP A 282 21.01 -28.04 -1.03
N THR A 283 19.79 -28.25 -1.55
CA THR A 283 19.38 -29.55 -2.11
C THR A 283 18.58 -29.37 -3.41
N PRO A 284 19.26 -29.19 -4.57
CA PRO A 284 18.63 -28.78 -5.82
C PRO A 284 18.01 -29.94 -6.61
N LYS A 285 17.31 -30.84 -5.93
CA LYS A 285 16.63 -31.99 -6.55
C LYS A 285 15.18 -31.68 -6.96
N ASP A 286 14.69 -30.50 -6.59
CA ASP A 286 13.30 -30.14 -6.76
C ASP A 286 12.98 -29.68 -8.18
N ARG A 287 12.01 -30.34 -8.82
CA ARG A 287 11.52 -29.96 -10.14
C ARG A 287 10.51 -28.81 -10.09
N LEU A 288 9.93 -28.49 -8.94
CA LEU A 288 8.93 -27.44 -8.82
C LEU A 288 9.51 -26.06 -9.20
N ILE A 289 10.70 -25.72 -8.72
CA ILE A 289 11.34 -24.42 -8.99
C ILE A 289 11.50 -24.12 -10.49
N PRO A 290 11.98 -25.05 -11.34
CA PRO A 290 11.97 -24.82 -12.79
C PRO A 290 10.56 -24.81 -13.41
N TRP A 291 9.59 -25.57 -12.88
CA TRP A 291 8.20 -25.49 -13.36
C TRP A 291 7.56 -24.13 -13.07
N THR A 292 7.86 -23.53 -11.92
CA THR A 292 7.37 -22.21 -11.56
C THR A 292 8.03 -21.12 -12.42
N LEU A 293 9.28 -21.29 -12.84
CA LEU A 293 9.90 -20.44 -13.87
C LEU A 293 9.20 -20.59 -15.22
N LEU A 294 8.87 -21.81 -15.63
CA LEU A 294 8.14 -22.05 -16.87
C LEU A 294 6.78 -21.34 -16.84
N ALA A 295 6.05 -21.46 -15.73
CA ALA A 295 4.76 -20.76 -15.56
C ALA A 295 4.91 -19.24 -15.70
N LEU A 296 5.95 -18.64 -15.12
CA LEU A 296 6.25 -17.21 -15.26
C LEU A 296 6.62 -16.82 -16.70
N GLY A 297 7.41 -17.66 -17.38
CA GLY A 297 7.75 -17.46 -18.79
C GLY A 297 6.52 -17.53 -19.70
N LEU A 298 5.64 -18.51 -19.48
CA LEU A 298 4.38 -18.64 -20.23
C LEU A 298 3.44 -17.47 -19.93
N LEU A 299 3.35 -17.02 -18.68
CA LEU A 299 2.59 -15.84 -18.30
C LEU A 299 3.14 -14.59 -19.00
N GLY A 300 4.47 -14.41 -19.05
CA GLY A 300 5.12 -13.35 -19.82
C GLY A 300 4.75 -13.40 -21.30
N LEU A 301 4.82 -14.57 -21.93
CA LEU A 301 4.42 -14.75 -23.35
C LEU A 301 2.93 -14.50 -23.60
N SER A 302 2.06 -14.80 -22.63
CA SER A 302 0.62 -14.57 -22.78
C SER A 302 0.27 -13.10 -23.03
N LEU A 303 1.15 -12.17 -22.63
CA LEU A 303 1.00 -10.75 -22.93
C LEU A 303 1.02 -10.45 -24.44
N LEU A 304 1.59 -11.30 -25.31
CA LEU A 304 1.48 -11.13 -26.76
C LEU A 304 0.03 -11.17 -27.24
N VAL A 305 -0.78 -12.03 -26.62
CA VAL A 305 -2.20 -12.23 -26.96
C VAL A 305 -3.08 -11.25 -26.19
N LEU A 306 -2.75 -10.97 -24.93
CA LEU A 306 -3.58 -10.12 -24.07
C LEU A 306 -3.44 -8.63 -24.42
N LEU A 307 -2.24 -8.15 -24.76
CA LEU A 307 -1.97 -6.71 -24.92
C LEU A 307 -2.91 -5.98 -25.90
N PRO A 308 -3.28 -6.56 -27.08
CA PRO A 308 -4.26 -5.94 -27.97
C PRO A 308 -5.67 -5.83 -27.41
N HIS A 309 -6.01 -6.61 -26.38
CA HIS A 309 -7.36 -6.68 -25.79
C HIS A 309 -7.45 -6.00 -24.42
N LEU A 310 -6.31 -5.76 -23.75
CA LEU A 310 -6.27 -5.15 -22.42
C LEU A 310 -6.96 -3.79 -22.39
N GLU A 311 -6.78 -2.96 -23.42
CA GLU A 311 -7.40 -1.64 -23.46
C GLU A 311 -8.92 -1.73 -23.46
N GLN A 312 -9.48 -2.58 -24.32
CA GLN A 312 -10.92 -2.79 -24.41
C GLN A 312 -11.49 -3.34 -23.10
N ILE A 313 -10.80 -4.30 -22.47
CA ILE A 313 -11.21 -4.87 -21.18
C ILE A 313 -11.19 -3.81 -20.08
N CYS A 314 -10.14 -2.99 -20.01
CA CYS A 314 -10.02 -1.94 -19.00
C CYS A 314 -11.06 -0.83 -19.22
N VAL A 315 -11.20 -0.34 -20.45
CA VAL A 315 -12.17 0.72 -20.81
C VAL A 315 -13.61 0.28 -20.62
N ALA A 316 -13.93 -0.99 -20.88
CA ALA A 316 -15.26 -1.55 -20.61
C ALA A 316 -15.65 -1.50 -19.13
N ASN A 317 -14.67 -1.45 -18.22
CA ASN A 317 -14.90 -1.32 -16.78
C ASN A 317 -14.84 0.14 -16.32
N ARG A 318 -13.81 0.91 -16.71
CA ARG A 318 -13.62 2.33 -16.35
C ARG A 318 -13.05 3.09 -17.56
N ARG A 319 -13.73 4.14 -18.00
CA ARG A 319 -13.31 4.95 -19.16
C ARG A 319 -11.95 5.62 -18.98
N GLU A 320 -11.53 5.87 -17.74
CA GLU A 320 -10.23 6.45 -17.37
C GLU A 320 -9.04 5.66 -17.93
N PHE A 321 -9.20 4.36 -18.21
CA PHE A 321 -8.12 3.55 -18.79
C PHE A 321 -7.90 3.77 -20.29
N CYS A 322 -8.74 4.58 -20.94
CA CYS A 322 -8.63 4.87 -22.37
C CYS A 322 -7.27 5.51 -22.68
N GLY A 323 -6.56 4.97 -23.67
CA GLY A 323 -5.22 5.41 -24.07
C GLY A 323 -4.08 4.89 -23.17
N MET A 324 -4.34 4.48 -21.93
CA MET A 324 -3.28 4.04 -21.01
C MET A 324 -2.51 2.83 -21.53
N VAL A 325 -3.21 1.85 -22.10
CA VAL A 325 -2.59 0.62 -22.62
C VAL A 325 -1.70 0.91 -23.83
N SER A 326 -2.13 1.81 -24.72
CA SER A 326 -1.32 2.20 -25.89
C SER A 326 0.00 2.87 -25.48
N LEU A 327 -0.01 3.70 -24.42
CA LEU A 327 1.19 4.34 -23.88
C LEU A 327 2.20 3.33 -23.31
N ILE A 328 1.71 2.29 -22.64
CA ILE A 328 2.58 1.29 -21.99
C ILE A 328 2.92 0.12 -22.92
N ALA A 329 2.28 0.01 -24.09
CA ALA A 329 2.48 -1.09 -25.02
C ALA A 329 3.95 -1.34 -25.42
N PRO A 330 4.80 -0.32 -25.66
CA PRO A 330 6.22 -0.55 -25.93
C PRO A 330 6.95 -1.23 -24.76
N LEU A 331 6.68 -0.79 -23.52
CA LEU A 331 7.25 -1.38 -22.30
C LEU A 331 6.74 -2.81 -22.09
N ALA A 332 5.43 -3.03 -22.28
CA ALA A 332 4.82 -4.34 -22.18
C ALA A 332 5.47 -5.32 -23.18
N ARG A 333 5.67 -4.93 -24.44
CA ARG A 333 6.37 -5.76 -25.44
C ARG A 333 7.79 -6.10 -25.03
N GLN A 334 8.54 -5.17 -24.44
CA GLN A 334 9.89 -5.46 -23.92
C GLN A 334 9.83 -6.51 -22.80
N ALA A 335 8.91 -6.36 -21.85
CA ALA A 335 8.71 -7.32 -20.76
C ALA A 335 8.32 -8.72 -21.28
N THR A 336 7.47 -8.78 -22.30
CA THR A 336 7.00 -10.01 -22.94
C THR A 336 8.12 -10.88 -23.49
N TRP A 337 9.23 -10.29 -23.94
CA TRP A 337 10.40 -11.06 -24.41
C TRP A 337 11.44 -11.28 -23.33
N PHE A 338 11.60 -10.31 -22.42
CA PHE A 338 12.58 -10.39 -21.35
C PHE A 338 12.23 -11.47 -20.30
N ILE A 339 10.98 -11.51 -19.84
CA ILE A 339 10.52 -12.44 -18.80
C ILE A 339 10.73 -13.90 -19.21
N PRO A 340 10.29 -14.36 -20.40
CA PRO A 340 10.49 -15.73 -20.83
C PRO A 340 11.96 -16.07 -21.09
N ALA A 341 12.76 -15.13 -21.58
CA ALA A 341 14.19 -15.34 -21.79
C ALA A 341 14.92 -15.62 -20.46
N VAL A 342 14.65 -14.83 -19.42
CA VAL A 342 15.22 -15.05 -18.07
C VAL A 342 14.66 -16.33 -17.44
N ALA A 343 13.36 -16.62 -17.63
CA ALA A 343 12.79 -17.88 -17.17
C ALA A 343 13.48 -19.10 -17.80
N LEU A 344 13.73 -19.05 -19.12
CA LEU A 344 14.41 -20.12 -19.86
C LEU A 344 15.85 -20.32 -19.36
N THR A 345 16.62 -19.25 -19.14
CA THR A 345 17.98 -19.38 -18.59
C THR A 345 17.98 -20.00 -17.19
N GLY A 346 17.01 -19.64 -16.34
CA GLY A 346 16.83 -20.26 -15.02
C GLY A 346 16.45 -21.75 -15.09
N ILE A 347 15.61 -22.14 -16.05
CA ILE A 347 15.25 -23.55 -16.30
C ILE A 347 16.46 -24.35 -16.79
N LEU A 348 17.23 -23.80 -17.73
CA LEU A 348 18.47 -24.42 -18.22
C LEU A 348 19.48 -24.57 -17.09
N ALA A 349 19.67 -23.54 -16.27
CA ALA A 349 20.51 -23.61 -15.08
C ALA A 349 20.07 -24.71 -14.10
N ALA A 350 18.76 -24.87 -13.89
CA ALA A 350 18.22 -25.91 -13.03
C ALA A 350 18.50 -27.32 -13.61
N ARG A 351 18.34 -27.50 -14.93
CA ARG A 351 18.68 -28.76 -15.62
C ARG A 351 20.17 -29.09 -15.51
N LEU A 352 21.03 -28.08 -15.61
CA LEU A 352 22.48 -28.20 -15.43
C LEU A 352 22.91 -28.30 -13.96
N ARG A 353 21.97 -28.43 -13.01
CA ARG A 353 22.21 -28.51 -11.56
C ARG A 353 23.05 -27.34 -11.02
N ARG A 354 22.79 -26.12 -11.52
CA ARG A 354 23.42 -24.87 -11.08
C ARG A 354 22.43 -24.03 -10.24
N PRO A 355 22.11 -24.41 -8.99
CA PRO A 355 21.03 -23.79 -8.24
C PRO A 355 21.23 -22.30 -7.93
N ARG A 356 22.49 -21.86 -7.79
CA ARG A 356 22.80 -20.43 -7.62
C ARG A 356 22.36 -19.62 -8.83
N LEU A 357 22.56 -20.13 -10.05
CA LEU A 357 22.12 -19.47 -11.28
C LEU A 357 20.59 -19.51 -11.42
N THR A 358 19.93 -20.60 -11.02
CA THR A 358 18.46 -20.67 -11.00
C THR A 358 17.85 -19.66 -10.05
N VAL A 359 18.38 -19.52 -8.83
CA VAL A 359 17.92 -18.51 -7.86
C VAL A 359 18.27 -17.10 -8.31
N ALA A 360 19.43 -16.90 -8.96
CA ALA A 360 19.79 -15.62 -9.55
C ALA A 360 18.82 -15.23 -10.68
N ALA A 361 18.41 -16.16 -11.54
CA ALA A 361 17.41 -15.91 -12.58
C ALA A 361 16.07 -15.46 -11.98
N TYR A 362 15.64 -16.06 -10.86
CA TYR A 362 14.49 -15.59 -10.09
C TYR A 362 14.67 -14.15 -9.59
N GLY A 363 15.85 -13.83 -9.04
CA GLY A 363 16.15 -12.49 -8.58
C GLY A 363 16.15 -11.45 -9.71
N VAL A 364 16.75 -11.78 -10.85
CA VAL A 364 16.73 -10.93 -12.06
C VAL A 364 15.30 -10.72 -12.54
N LEU A 365 14.48 -11.78 -12.57
CA LEU A 365 13.09 -11.68 -12.95
C LEU A 365 12.28 -10.78 -12.00
N ALA A 366 12.48 -10.91 -10.70
CA ALA A 366 11.78 -10.09 -9.70
C ALA A 366 12.17 -8.61 -9.82
N VAL A 367 13.47 -8.31 -9.97
CA VAL A 367 13.95 -6.94 -10.21
C VAL A 367 13.43 -6.39 -11.53
N ALA A 368 13.43 -7.19 -12.60
CA ALA A 368 12.92 -6.76 -13.90
C ALA A 368 11.43 -6.46 -13.87
N ILE A 369 10.62 -7.29 -13.19
CA ILE A 369 9.20 -7.04 -13.01
C ILE A 369 8.97 -5.75 -12.21
N ALA A 370 9.71 -5.53 -11.12
CA ALA A 370 9.64 -4.28 -10.36
C ALA A 370 10.04 -3.07 -11.22
N TRP A 371 11.09 -3.21 -12.03
CA TRP A 371 11.54 -2.19 -12.97
C TRP A 371 10.50 -1.85 -14.03
N PHE A 372 9.94 -2.84 -14.73
CA PHE A 372 8.89 -2.62 -15.71
C PHE A 372 7.65 -1.99 -15.07
N THR A 373 7.29 -2.41 -13.85
CA THR A 373 6.19 -1.80 -13.09
C THR A 373 6.47 -0.33 -12.78
N PHE A 374 7.67 0.00 -12.28
CA PHE A 374 8.07 1.38 -12.03
C PHE A 374 8.04 2.23 -13.31
N LYS A 375 8.58 1.70 -14.41
CA LYS A 375 8.57 2.40 -15.72
C LYS A 375 7.15 2.62 -16.23
N THR A 376 6.25 1.65 -16.05
CA THR A 376 4.83 1.82 -16.35
C THR A 376 4.22 2.97 -15.55
N MET A 377 4.48 3.04 -14.24
CA MET A 377 3.99 4.15 -13.42
C MET A 377 4.52 5.50 -13.89
N VAL A 378 5.81 5.60 -14.23
CA VAL A 378 6.42 6.84 -14.76
C VAL A 378 5.80 7.27 -16.08
N VAL A 379 5.54 6.33 -17.00
CA VAL A 379 4.88 6.62 -18.29
C VAL A 379 3.45 7.10 -18.09
N LEU A 380 2.73 6.54 -17.10
CA LEU A 380 1.37 6.91 -16.78
C LEU A 380 1.24 8.15 -15.89
N THR A 381 2.34 8.66 -15.32
CA THR A 381 2.34 9.85 -14.44
C THR A 381 1.53 11.03 -14.98
N PRO A 382 1.61 11.43 -16.27
CA PRO A 382 0.84 12.55 -16.80
C PRO A 382 -0.69 12.35 -16.77
N LEU A 383 -1.16 11.10 -16.73
CA LEU A 383 -2.58 10.75 -16.62
C LEU A 383 -3.03 10.61 -15.16
N MET A 384 -2.10 10.26 -14.26
CA MET A 384 -2.40 9.96 -12.86
C MET A 384 -2.14 11.11 -11.89
N CYS A 385 -1.51 12.20 -12.33
CA CYS A 385 -1.21 13.35 -11.48
C CYS A 385 -1.39 14.69 -12.20
N ASP A 386 -1.70 15.74 -11.42
CA ASP A 386 -1.92 17.08 -11.94
C ASP A 386 -0.67 17.98 -11.83
N GLN A 387 0.53 17.39 -11.82
CA GLN A 387 1.80 18.12 -11.65
C GLN A 387 1.97 19.23 -12.69
N VAL A 388 1.80 18.92 -13.97
CA VAL A 388 2.02 19.88 -15.06
C VAL A 388 1.04 21.05 -14.95
N ALA A 389 -0.23 20.78 -14.67
CA ALA A 389 -1.24 21.82 -14.48
C ALA A 389 -0.96 22.65 -13.23
N GLY A 390 -0.65 22.02 -12.09
CA GLY A 390 -0.36 22.70 -10.85
C GLY A 390 0.88 23.58 -10.91
N GLU A 391 1.98 23.08 -11.48
CA GLU A 391 3.21 23.87 -11.67
C GLU A 391 3.02 25.04 -12.63
N TYR A 392 2.20 24.87 -13.68
CA TYR A 392 1.84 25.98 -14.57
C TYR A 392 1.08 27.06 -13.80
N ILE A 393 0.03 26.67 -13.04
CA ILE A 393 -0.75 27.61 -12.22
C ILE A 393 0.15 28.33 -11.20
N LEU A 394 1.05 27.61 -10.55
CA LEU A 394 1.99 28.18 -9.58
C LEU A 394 2.84 29.30 -10.18
N ARG A 395 3.14 29.25 -11.49
CA ARG A 395 3.96 30.25 -12.19
C ARG A 395 3.16 31.42 -12.74
N VAL A 396 1.95 31.18 -13.22
CA VAL A 396 1.20 32.19 -14.00
C VAL A 396 0.08 32.88 -13.23
N ALA A 397 -0.44 32.25 -12.17
CA ALA A 397 -1.64 32.71 -11.52
C ALA A 397 -1.34 33.68 -10.37
N SER A 398 -2.11 34.76 -10.29
CA SER A 398 -2.07 35.72 -9.19
C SER A 398 -2.78 35.16 -7.94
N PRO A 399 -2.51 35.68 -6.72
CA PRO A 399 -3.17 35.24 -5.49
C PRO A 399 -4.70 35.35 -5.52
N GLN A 400 -5.23 36.29 -6.31
CA GLN A 400 -6.68 36.53 -6.48
C GLN A 400 -7.34 35.61 -7.50
N ASP A 401 -6.57 34.86 -8.28
CA ASP A 401 -7.11 33.96 -9.30
C ASP A 401 -7.70 32.71 -8.64
N LEU A 402 -8.72 32.15 -9.27
CA LEU A 402 -9.37 30.94 -8.81
C LEU A 402 -8.86 29.74 -9.58
N LEU A 403 -8.62 28.64 -8.87
CA LEU A 403 -8.35 27.34 -9.45
C LEU A 403 -9.53 26.41 -9.15
N ILE A 404 -10.17 25.93 -10.20
CA ILE A 404 -11.35 25.08 -10.12
C ILE A 404 -11.04 23.78 -10.83
N MET A 405 -11.38 22.65 -10.20
CA MET A 405 -11.38 21.35 -10.84
C MET A 405 -12.81 21.00 -11.24
N GLY A 406 -12.98 20.52 -12.47
CA GLY A 406 -14.26 20.09 -13.01
C GLY A 406 -14.91 18.95 -12.21
N PRO A 407 -16.09 18.49 -12.63
CA PRO A 407 -16.79 17.41 -11.94
C PRO A 407 -15.94 16.13 -11.93
N ILE A 408 -15.59 15.68 -10.73
CA ILE A 408 -14.83 14.45 -10.49
C ILE A 408 -15.71 13.43 -9.78
N GLU A 409 -15.49 12.14 -10.05
CA GLU A 409 -16.16 11.03 -9.37
C GLU A 409 -15.65 10.83 -7.92
N GLU A 410 -14.37 11.13 -7.63
CA GLU A 410 -13.76 10.96 -6.30
C GLU A 410 -13.01 12.22 -5.84
N PHE A 411 -13.10 12.55 -4.54
CA PHE A 411 -12.50 13.77 -3.96
C PHE A 411 -10.95 13.76 -4.01
N GLU A 412 -10.36 12.56 -3.96
CA GLU A 412 -8.92 12.36 -3.80
C GLU A 412 -8.09 12.88 -4.99
N TYR A 413 -8.70 13.00 -6.16
CA TYR A 413 -8.06 13.54 -7.36
C TYR A 413 -7.68 15.02 -7.23
N GLY A 414 -8.42 15.81 -6.44
CA GLY A 414 -8.12 17.22 -6.21
C GLY A 414 -6.84 17.46 -5.39
N ALA A 415 -6.44 16.49 -4.57
CA ALA A 415 -5.30 16.63 -3.65
C ALA A 415 -3.97 16.84 -4.40
N SER A 416 -3.82 16.25 -5.60
CA SER A 416 -2.60 16.38 -6.39
C SER A 416 -2.47 17.79 -6.96
N LEU A 417 -3.56 18.35 -7.50
CA LEU A 417 -3.57 19.70 -8.07
C LEU A 417 -3.30 20.75 -7.00
N GLU A 418 -3.96 20.66 -5.83
CA GLU A 418 -3.75 21.57 -4.70
C GLU A 418 -2.29 21.54 -4.20
N PHE A 419 -1.69 20.34 -4.11
CA PHE A 419 -0.30 20.17 -3.70
C PHE A 419 0.68 20.91 -4.62
N TYR A 420 0.56 20.74 -5.94
CA TYR A 420 1.47 21.35 -6.92
C TYR A 420 1.19 22.84 -7.16
N ALA A 421 -0.08 23.24 -7.19
CA ALA A 421 -0.46 24.64 -7.35
C ALA A 421 -0.21 25.48 -6.08
N ARG A 422 0.02 24.82 -4.93
CA ARG A 422 0.21 25.43 -3.61
C ARG A 422 -0.89 26.44 -3.25
N ARG A 423 -2.11 26.13 -3.64
CA ARG A 423 -3.28 26.99 -3.41
C ARG A 423 -4.54 26.16 -3.28
N HIS A 424 -5.48 26.69 -2.52
CA HIS A 424 -6.80 26.09 -2.41
C HIS A 424 -7.49 26.00 -3.77
N ILE A 425 -8.17 24.88 -3.98
CA ILE A 425 -8.96 24.59 -5.16
C ILE A 425 -10.44 24.51 -4.79
N LEU A 426 -11.29 24.90 -5.75
CA LEU A 426 -12.72 24.60 -5.70
C LEU A 426 -12.97 23.37 -6.58
N MET A 427 -13.89 22.51 -6.18
CA MET A 427 -14.27 21.32 -6.94
C MET A 427 -15.74 21.41 -7.33
N VAL A 428 -16.04 21.14 -8.59
CA VAL A 428 -17.41 21.19 -9.10
C VAL A 428 -18.12 19.89 -8.74
N LYS A 429 -19.35 19.99 -8.22
CA LYS A 429 -20.18 18.84 -7.91
C LYS A 429 -20.52 18.05 -9.19
N GLY A 430 -20.26 16.74 -9.18
CA GLY A 430 -20.61 15.84 -10.28
C GLY A 430 -22.12 15.52 -10.34
N PRO A 431 -22.61 14.98 -11.48
CA PRO A 431 -24.01 14.60 -11.64
C PRO A 431 -24.50 13.53 -10.65
N GLY A 432 -23.58 12.72 -10.11
CA GLY A 432 -23.85 11.68 -9.09
C GLY A 432 -24.00 12.19 -7.65
N GLY A 433 -23.84 13.49 -7.40
CA GLY A 433 -23.93 14.08 -6.05
C GLY A 433 -22.57 14.57 -5.50
N LEU A 434 -22.56 14.92 -4.21
CA LEU A 434 -21.29 15.18 -3.50
C LEU A 434 -20.55 13.83 -3.36
N PRO A 435 -19.20 13.79 -3.46
CA PRO A 435 -18.46 12.61 -3.06
C PRO A 435 -18.89 12.21 -1.65
N GLN A 436 -19.26 10.94 -1.44
CA GLN A 436 -19.76 10.43 -0.14
C GLN A 436 -18.66 10.38 0.94
N PHE A 437 -17.54 11.08 0.78
CA PHE A 437 -16.44 11.06 1.72
C PHE A 437 -16.71 12.04 2.88
N PRO A 438 -16.38 11.69 4.15
CA PRO A 438 -16.71 12.52 5.31
C PRO A 438 -15.97 13.84 5.23
N TYR A 439 -16.68 14.86 4.78
CA TYR A 439 -16.29 16.23 4.96
C TYR A 439 -17.28 16.83 5.98
N PRO A 440 -16.99 16.81 7.29
CA PRO A 440 -17.59 17.77 8.21
C PRO A 440 -16.96 19.15 7.93
N ALA A 441 -17.22 19.67 6.73
CA ALA A 441 -17.08 21.09 6.40
C ALA A 441 -18.07 21.80 7.28
N PRO A 442 -17.69 22.88 7.96
CA PRO A 442 -18.63 23.98 8.10
C PRO A 442 -19.15 24.31 6.69
N PRO A 443 -20.47 24.40 6.44
CA PRO A 443 -21.04 24.75 5.12
C PRO A 443 -20.42 25.99 4.44
N ALA A 444 -19.73 26.84 5.23
CA ALA A 444 -19.00 28.02 4.80
C ALA A 444 -17.62 27.77 4.18
N SER A 445 -17.07 26.55 4.23
CA SER A 445 -15.82 26.21 3.53
C SER A 445 -16.15 25.70 2.13
N ASP A 446 -16.23 26.62 1.17
CA ASP A 446 -16.62 26.45 -0.25
C ASP A 446 -15.72 25.49 -1.07
N TYR A 447 -15.30 24.34 -0.55
CA TYR A 447 -14.47 23.39 -1.32
C TYR A 447 -15.25 22.75 -2.48
N ILE A 448 -16.56 22.59 -2.33
CA ILE A 448 -17.42 21.97 -3.34
C ILE A 448 -18.47 22.99 -3.78
N ILE A 449 -18.43 23.35 -5.05
CA ILE A 449 -19.34 24.31 -5.67
C ILE A 449 -20.33 23.62 -6.60
N THR A 450 -21.51 24.22 -6.78
CA THR A 450 -22.48 23.72 -7.77
C THR A 450 -22.07 24.12 -9.19
N PRO A 451 -22.57 23.41 -10.22
CA PRO A 451 -22.36 23.83 -11.62
C PRO A 451 -22.82 25.27 -11.89
N GLU A 452 -23.89 25.73 -11.24
CA GLU A 452 -24.38 27.11 -11.35
C GLU A 452 -23.37 28.09 -10.77
N ARG A 453 -22.81 27.77 -9.59
CA ARG A 453 -21.76 28.59 -8.98
C ARG A 453 -20.49 28.64 -9.83
N LEU A 454 -20.11 27.53 -10.48
CA LEU A 454 -19.03 27.54 -11.47
C LEU A 454 -19.31 28.56 -12.58
N LYS A 455 -20.51 28.54 -13.15
CA LYS A 455 -20.90 29.47 -14.22
C LYS A 455 -20.80 30.93 -13.77
N GLU A 456 -21.30 31.25 -12.58
CA GLU A 456 -21.18 32.59 -11.98
C GLU A 456 -19.73 33.04 -11.84
N LEU A 457 -18.87 32.17 -11.29
CA LEU A 457 -17.45 32.48 -11.10
C LEU A 457 -16.72 32.64 -12.44
N TRP A 458 -17.03 31.79 -13.41
CA TRP A 458 -16.44 31.82 -14.75
C TRP A 458 -16.80 33.08 -15.53
N GLN A 459 -18.05 33.55 -15.44
CA GLN A 459 -18.52 34.79 -16.07
C GLN A 459 -18.14 36.04 -15.28
N GLY A 460 -17.62 35.87 -14.06
CA GLY A 460 -17.21 36.97 -13.19
C GLY A 460 -15.92 37.68 -13.65
N PRO A 461 -15.56 38.77 -12.96
CA PRO A 461 -14.39 39.58 -13.28
C PRO A 461 -13.06 38.93 -12.86
N ARG A 462 -13.09 37.87 -12.04
CA ARG A 462 -11.89 37.18 -11.58
C ARG A 462 -11.37 36.23 -12.67
N LYS A 463 -10.05 36.12 -12.77
CA LYS A 463 -9.42 35.08 -13.59
C LYS A 463 -9.65 33.72 -12.94
N VAL A 464 -10.23 32.81 -13.71
CA VAL A 464 -10.58 31.45 -13.29
C VAL A 464 -9.86 30.48 -14.21
N PHE A 465 -9.11 29.58 -13.58
CA PHE A 465 -8.54 28.41 -14.24
C PHE A 465 -9.40 27.19 -13.94
N LEU A 466 -9.79 26.46 -14.98
CA LEU A 466 -10.65 25.28 -14.86
C LEU A 466 -9.94 24.06 -15.46
N LEU A 467 -9.60 23.08 -14.62
CA LEU A 467 -9.05 21.80 -15.05
C LEU A 467 -10.19 20.82 -15.34
N LEU A 468 -10.31 20.36 -16.58
CA LEU A 468 -11.33 19.39 -17.02
C LEU A 468 -10.70 18.13 -17.59
N ASP A 469 -11.38 17.00 -17.42
CA ASP A 469 -11.10 15.79 -18.19
C ASP A 469 -11.56 15.98 -19.65
N HIS A 470 -10.83 15.44 -20.62
CA HIS A 470 -11.23 15.44 -22.03
C HIS A 470 -12.50 14.65 -22.30
N ALA A 471 -12.76 13.62 -21.50
CA ALA A 471 -13.98 12.83 -21.58
C ALA A 471 -15.23 13.58 -21.09
N THR A 472 -15.05 14.67 -20.32
CA THR A 472 -16.16 15.52 -19.87
C THR A 472 -16.57 16.45 -21.01
N PRO A 473 -17.82 16.35 -21.52
CA PRO A 473 -18.30 17.27 -22.54
C PRO A 473 -18.28 18.70 -21.99
N PRO A 474 -17.77 19.69 -22.75
CA PRO A 474 -17.76 21.06 -22.28
C PRO A 474 -19.18 21.58 -22.14
N GLU A 475 -19.48 22.21 -21.01
CA GLU A 475 -20.71 22.97 -20.82
C GLU A 475 -20.83 24.08 -21.88
N PRO A 476 -22.05 24.50 -22.26
CA PRO A 476 -22.25 25.50 -23.32
C PRO A 476 -21.49 26.81 -23.08
N PHE A 477 -21.35 27.25 -21.82
CA PHE A 477 -20.64 28.49 -21.48
C PHE A 477 -19.11 28.38 -21.56
N LEU A 478 -18.57 27.18 -21.82
CA LEU A 478 -17.14 26.92 -21.98
C LEU A 478 -16.73 26.73 -23.45
N GLN A 479 -17.66 26.87 -24.41
CA GLN A 479 -17.38 26.61 -25.82
C GLN A 479 -16.28 27.52 -26.40
N ASP A 480 -16.22 28.78 -25.94
CA ASP A 480 -15.21 29.76 -26.37
C ASP A 480 -14.01 29.85 -25.40
N ALA A 481 -13.91 28.93 -24.44
CA ALA A 481 -12.84 28.95 -23.45
C ALA A 481 -11.48 28.66 -24.09
N THR A 482 -10.48 29.48 -23.77
CA THR A 482 -9.11 29.26 -24.26
C THR A 482 -8.43 28.18 -23.42
N ALA A 483 -7.93 27.13 -24.08
CA ALA A 483 -7.10 26.12 -23.43
C ALA A 483 -5.66 26.62 -23.32
N VAL A 484 -5.21 26.91 -22.09
CA VAL A 484 -3.84 27.32 -21.81
C VAL A 484 -2.88 26.13 -21.70
N LEU A 485 -3.42 24.94 -21.38
CA LEU A 485 -2.70 23.67 -21.47
C LEU A 485 -3.61 22.55 -21.98
N THR A 486 -3.05 21.71 -22.84
CA THR A 486 -3.65 20.45 -23.28
C THR A 486 -2.73 19.31 -22.85
N LEU A 487 -3.20 18.49 -21.92
CA LEU A 487 -2.50 17.33 -21.37
C LEU A 487 -3.12 16.03 -21.91
N PRO A 488 -2.42 14.88 -21.84
CA PRO A 488 -3.06 13.59 -22.00
C PRO A 488 -4.22 13.47 -21.00
N GLY A 489 -5.43 13.16 -21.47
CA GLY A 489 -6.62 12.99 -20.62
C GLY A 489 -7.23 14.27 -20.02
N LYS A 490 -6.53 15.41 -19.96
CA LYS A 490 -7.04 16.65 -19.32
C LYS A 490 -6.73 17.92 -20.11
N ARG A 491 -7.49 18.98 -19.87
CA ARG A 491 -7.25 20.34 -20.40
C ARG A 491 -7.44 21.38 -19.31
N LEU A 492 -6.60 22.41 -19.34
CA LEU A 492 -6.70 23.56 -18.45
C LEU A 492 -7.24 24.75 -19.25
N LEU A 493 -8.42 25.22 -18.87
CA LEU A 493 -9.10 26.34 -19.49
C LEU A 493 -8.93 27.61 -18.65
N VAL A 494 -9.01 28.77 -19.31
CA VAL A 494 -9.04 30.09 -18.64
C VAL A 494 -10.13 30.99 -19.25
N ASN A 495 -10.79 31.80 -18.41
CA ASN A 495 -11.81 32.74 -18.85
C ASN A 495 -11.25 34.08 -19.36
N HIS A 496 -10.18 34.58 -18.73
CA HIS A 496 -9.48 35.83 -19.06
C HIS A 496 -7.99 35.53 -19.31
N PRO A 497 -7.59 35.15 -20.55
CA PRO A 497 -6.24 34.65 -20.86
C PRO A 497 -5.12 35.64 -20.54
#